data_AF-A0A8J2HYQ0-F1
#
_entry.id   AF-A0A8J2HYQ0-F1
#
_cell.length_a   1.000
_cell.length_b   1.000
_cell.length_c   1.000
_cell.angle_alpha   90.00
_cell.angle_beta   90.00
_cell.angle_gamma   90.00
#
_symmetry.space_group_name_H-M   'P 1'
#
loop_
_entity.id
_entity.type
_entity.pdbx_description
1 polymer ?
#
loop_
_entity_poly.entity_id
_entity_poly.type
_entity_poly.pdbx_seq_one_letter_code
_entity_poly.pdbx_strand_id
1 'polypeptide(L)'
;MTLTDNQTVTISAVPPAGASLLAGGPFKAPNRAQRRAIEDKFRDMIKNNDDLKNHAASNKADIDRILKAGDDGFLNYYVWTRLHPASNCYPTIAQLDRLLSHFAKEVFRYYEDLCRSMSMAGDFISEIWSHVTRGQRKSILEQVFPGISKYPSGNLMVISKFDRGDKMDPNTWLLLNATQITTPHINLDALSQSNILLDFICARTRNPPQDFAHAELLHAPCHRWTGSDLFKRQDGFVTRFIGRHQRRYGEIEQVVDARALVTAGRAMHPWTAFKVVIIQNYIYKGLTDCIMVTMQLVDRADWRKVIRPMIPSSVAATALAIALEAPYRLPATLYLDDMEPLVSAKVNELEDHIWGLREDHVYFADVCQQAFDHNSQTMKPSKGGEALALIHFPEAVKRYVLEEVVISSHRFLALWHECKQALDDVIALQSRYRKVTSD
;
A
#
# COMPACT_ATOMS: atom_id res chain seq x y z
N MET A 1 -58.97 -3.78 42.06
CA MET A 1 -58.26 -4.18 40.82
C MET A 1 -56.88 -4.67 41.27
N THR A 2 -56.67 -5.97 41.17
CA THR A 2 -55.58 -6.75 41.76
C THR A 2 -54.30 -6.74 40.92
N LEU A 3 -53.20 -7.13 41.60
CA LEU A 3 -51.85 -7.53 41.15
C LEU A 3 -50.82 -6.38 41.16
N THR A 4 -49.87 -6.25 42.11
CA THR A 4 -48.70 -7.12 42.47
C THR A 4 -47.86 -7.48 41.22
N ASP A 5 -46.54 -7.36 41.16
CA ASP A 5 -45.47 -7.52 42.16
C ASP A 5 -44.19 -6.76 41.76
N ASN A 6 -43.41 -6.46 42.80
CA ASN A 6 -42.00 -6.10 42.75
C ASN A 6 -41.16 -7.17 42.04
N GLN A 7 -40.31 -6.76 41.08
CA GLN A 7 -39.01 -7.40 40.87
C GLN A 7 -37.93 -6.35 40.55
N THR A 8 -37.31 -5.85 41.60
CA THR A 8 -35.93 -5.36 41.59
C THR A 8 -35.00 -6.50 41.15
N VAL A 9 -34.43 -6.39 39.95
CA VAL A 9 -33.31 -7.25 39.53
C VAL A 9 -32.03 -6.65 40.08
N THR A 10 -31.57 -7.23 41.19
CA THR A 10 -30.25 -7.02 41.77
C THR A 10 -29.22 -7.61 40.81
N ILE A 11 -28.50 -6.77 40.05
CA ILE A 11 -27.32 -7.23 39.30
C ILE A 11 -26.19 -7.39 40.33
N SER A 12 -25.99 -8.65 40.73
CA SER A 12 -24.86 -9.08 41.55
C SER A 12 -23.54 -8.69 40.88
N ALA A 13 -22.74 -7.89 41.56
CA ALA A 13 -21.37 -7.60 41.19
C ALA A 13 -20.54 -8.89 41.30
N VAL A 14 -20.36 -9.58 40.18
CA VAL A 14 -19.35 -10.63 40.05
C VAL A 14 -18.00 -9.92 39.87
N PRO A 15 -17.00 -10.13 40.76
CA PRO A 15 -15.69 -9.54 40.59
C PRO A 15 -15.00 -10.16 39.35
N PRO A 16 -14.15 -9.42 38.62
CA PRO A 16 -13.45 -9.97 37.47
C PRO A 16 -12.38 -10.96 37.95
N ALA A 17 -12.75 -12.24 38.06
CA ALA A 17 -11.82 -13.34 38.07
C ALA A 17 -11.34 -13.58 36.63
N GLY A 18 -10.25 -12.90 36.26
CA GLY A 18 -9.65 -13.03 34.92
C GLY A 18 -8.36 -12.23 34.71
N ALA A 19 -7.86 -11.52 35.71
CA ALA A 19 -6.56 -10.86 35.67
C ALA A 19 -5.42 -11.86 35.96
N SER A 20 -5.14 -12.81 35.06
CA SER A 20 -3.90 -13.60 35.17
C SER A 20 -3.36 -14.27 33.89
N LEU A 21 -3.88 -14.00 32.69
CA LEU A 21 -3.39 -14.64 31.45
C LEU A 21 -2.82 -13.70 30.38
N LEU A 22 -2.76 -12.38 30.64
CA LEU A 22 -2.17 -11.38 29.73
C LEU A 22 -0.96 -10.65 30.35
N ALA A 23 -0.11 -11.38 31.08
CA ALA A 23 1.24 -10.91 31.40
C ALA A 23 2.20 -11.11 30.21
N GLY A 24 1.77 -10.77 29.00
CA GLY A 24 2.65 -10.51 27.88
C GLY A 24 3.01 -9.03 27.94
N GLY A 25 4.15 -8.71 28.55
CA GLY A 25 4.66 -7.33 28.55
C GLY A 25 4.75 -6.77 27.12
N PRO A 26 4.77 -5.44 26.96
CA PRO A 26 4.87 -4.81 25.63
C PRO A 26 6.03 -5.43 24.86
N PHE A 27 5.80 -5.78 23.59
CA PHE A 27 6.83 -6.30 22.70
C PHE A 27 7.97 -5.29 22.67
N LYS A 28 9.03 -5.57 23.44
CA LYS A 28 10.22 -4.73 23.44
C LYS A 28 10.85 -4.90 22.08
N ALA A 29 11.07 -3.78 21.38
CA ALA A 29 11.91 -3.76 20.19
C ALA A 29 13.17 -4.62 20.46
N PRO A 30 13.64 -5.42 19.47
CA PRO A 30 14.74 -6.34 19.70
C PRO A 30 15.84 -5.59 20.41
N ASN A 31 16.23 -6.11 21.58
CA ASN A 31 17.19 -5.43 22.41
C ASN A 31 18.53 -5.35 21.66
N ARG A 32 19.45 -4.52 22.13
CA ARG A 32 20.74 -4.31 21.43
C ARG A 32 21.50 -5.62 21.16
N ALA A 33 21.31 -6.65 21.99
CA ALA A 33 21.91 -7.96 21.78
C ALA A 33 21.19 -8.78 20.69
N GLN A 34 19.86 -8.71 20.60
CA GLN A 34 19.08 -9.32 19.52
C GLN A 34 19.32 -8.62 18.18
N ARG A 35 19.44 -7.29 18.18
CA ARG A 35 19.86 -6.52 16.99
C ARG A 35 21.26 -6.90 16.56
N ARG A 36 22.22 -6.99 17.49
CA ARG A 36 23.57 -7.49 17.21
C ARG A 36 23.57 -8.93 16.72
N ALA A 37 22.74 -9.82 17.25
CA ALA A 37 22.67 -11.21 16.79
C ALA A 37 22.11 -11.32 15.36
N ILE A 38 21.12 -10.50 15.01
CA ILE A 38 20.58 -10.40 13.64
C ILE A 38 21.63 -9.76 12.72
N GLU A 39 22.26 -8.67 13.16
CA GLU A 39 23.35 -8.00 12.44
C GLU A 39 24.52 -8.94 12.22
N ASP A 40 24.97 -9.70 13.22
CA ASP A 40 26.10 -10.63 13.14
C ASP A 40 25.74 -11.85 12.29
N LYS A 41 24.52 -12.38 12.40
CA LYS A 41 24.03 -13.44 11.50
C LYS A 41 23.97 -12.96 10.05
N PHE A 42 23.61 -11.69 9.83
CA PHE A 42 23.58 -11.08 8.50
C PHE A 42 24.99 -10.71 8.00
N ARG A 43 25.88 -10.26 8.89
CA ARG A 43 27.28 -9.93 8.62
C ARG A 43 28.09 -11.19 8.33
N ASP A 44 27.77 -12.31 8.96
CA ASP A 44 28.29 -13.65 8.65
C ASP A 44 27.72 -14.17 7.33
N MET A 45 26.43 -13.88 7.05
CA MET A 45 25.86 -14.09 5.73
C MET A 45 26.56 -13.27 4.64
N ILE A 46 27.06 -12.07 4.95
CA ILE A 46 27.80 -11.21 4.02
C ILE A 46 29.29 -11.60 3.95
N LYS A 47 29.92 -11.95 5.07
CA LYS A 47 31.36 -12.29 5.18
C LYS A 47 31.69 -13.67 4.64
N ASN A 48 30.82 -14.66 4.80
CA ASN A 48 31.01 -15.99 4.22
C ASN A 48 30.64 -16.03 2.73
N ASN A 49 30.53 -14.87 2.08
CA ASN A 49 29.97 -14.71 0.75
C ASN A 49 30.97 -14.23 -0.31
N ASP A 50 32.23 -14.63 -0.18
CA ASP A 50 33.11 -14.73 -1.35
C ASP A 50 32.60 -15.79 -2.35
N ASP A 51 31.70 -16.68 -1.93
CA ASP A 51 30.97 -17.58 -2.82
C ASP A 51 29.88 -16.87 -3.66
N LEU A 52 29.23 -15.79 -3.16
CA LEU A 52 28.23 -15.01 -3.92
C LEU A 52 28.81 -14.26 -5.12
N LYS A 53 30.11 -13.94 -5.11
CA LYS A 53 30.79 -13.38 -6.28
C LYS A 53 30.90 -14.39 -7.42
N ASN A 54 30.81 -15.69 -7.11
CA ASN A 54 30.83 -16.79 -8.08
C ASN A 54 29.41 -17.36 -8.38
N HIS A 55 28.33 -16.74 -7.85
CA HIS A 55 26.94 -17.24 -7.90
C HIS A 55 26.19 -16.98 -9.22
N ALA A 56 26.68 -17.53 -10.33
CA ALA A 56 25.83 -17.82 -11.48
C ALA A 56 25.23 -19.24 -11.42
N ALA A 57 25.79 -20.15 -10.60
CA ALA A 57 25.48 -21.58 -10.63
C ALA A 57 24.63 -22.12 -9.45
N SER A 58 24.44 -21.39 -8.33
CA SER A 58 23.82 -21.91 -7.09
C SER A 58 22.39 -21.41 -6.82
N ASN A 59 21.61 -21.17 -7.87
CA ASN A 59 20.37 -20.39 -7.78
C ASN A 59 19.12 -21.18 -7.30
N LYS A 60 19.23 -22.50 -7.08
CA LYS A 60 18.14 -23.37 -6.60
C LYS A 60 18.12 -23.50 -5.08
N ALA A 61 19.30 -23.72 -4.47
CA ALA A 61 19.44 -23.88 -3.02
C ALA A 61 19.05 -22.59 -2.27
N ASP A 62 19.29 -21.42 -2.85
CA ASP A 62 18.91 -20.15 -2.25
C ASP A 62 17.42 -19.87 -2.35
N ILE A 63 16.77 -20.21 -3.47
CA ILE A 63 15.30 -20.18 -3.56
C ILE A 63 14.69 -21.15 -2.55
N ASP A 64 15.23 -22.36 -2.41
CA ASP A 64 14.77 -23.34 -1.43
C ASP A 64 15.02 -22.87 0.02
N ARG A 65 16.10 -22.13 0.29
CA ARG A 65 16.36 -21.49 1.59
C ARG A 65 15.44 -20.31 1.87
N ILE A 66 15.13 -19.49 0.87
CA ILE A 66 14.21 -18.36 1.00
C ILE A 66 12.77 -18.87 1.16
N LEU A 67 12.36 -19.90 0.40
CA LEU A 67 11.08 -20.62 0.62
C LEU A 67 10.99 -21.23 2.02
N LYS A 68 12.12 -21.64 2.62
CA LYS A 68 12.18 -22.11 4.03
C LYS A 68 12.22 -20.99 5.07
N ALA A 69 12.61 -19.77 4.69
CA ALA A 69 12.73 -18.63 5.61
C ALA A 69 11.38 -17.96 5.93
N GLY A 70 10.31 -18.30 5.19
CA GLY A 70 8.98 -17.74 5.37
C GLY A 70 8.80 -16.36 4.73
N ASP A 71 7.62 -15.78 4.91
CA ASP A 71 7.13 -14.60 4.17
C ASP A 71 8.02 -13.35 4.33
N ASP A 72 8.61 -13.15 5.52
CA ASP A 72 9.54 -12.04 5.79
C ASP A 72 10.83 -12.13 4.96
N GLY A 73 11.24 -13.33 4.56
CA GLY A 73 12.44 -13.56 3.74
C GLY A 73 12.31 -12.99 2.33
N PHE A 74 11.10 -12.94 1.78
CA PHE A 74 10.88 -12.54 0.38
C PHE A 74 10.81 -11.03 0.19
N LEU A 75 10.24 -10.29 1.15
CA LEU A 75 10.31 -8.83 1.16
C LEU A 75 11.75 -8.36 1.34
N ASN A 76 12.51 -9.02 2.21
CA ASN A 76 13.95 -8.79 2.37
C ASN A 76 14.71 -9.08 1.07
N TYR A 77 14.44 -10.21 0.40
CA TYR A 77 15.05 -10.54 -0.88
C TYR A 77 14.73 -9.51 -1.97
N TYR A 78 13.47 -9.03 -2.03
CA TYR A 78 13.06 -7.98 -2.95
C TYR A 78 13.83 -6.68 -2.73
N VAL A 79 14.00 -6.25 -1.47
CA VAL A 79 14.79 -5.06 -1.13
C VAL A 79 16.27 -5.28 -1.43
N TRP A 80 16.81 -6.45 -1.10
CA TRP A 80 18.23 -6.78 -1.29
C TRP A 80 18.66 -6.74 -2.76
N THR A 81 17.86 -7.32 -3.67
CA THR A 81 18.13 -7.32 -5.11
C THR A 81 18.16 -5.91 -5.70
N ARG A 82 17.44 -4.95 -5.10
CA ARG A 82 17.50 -3.52 -5.48
C ARG A 82 18.76 -2.83 -4.99
N LEU A 83 19.22 -3.17 -3.79
CA LEU A 83 20.45 -2.60 -3.23
C LEU A 83 21.71 -3.07 -3.99
N HIS A 84 21.61 -4.19 -4.71
CA HIS A 84 22.71 -4.80 -5.45
C HIS A 84 22.38 -5.02 -6.93
N PRO A 85 22.08 -3.96 -7.72
CA PRO A 85 21.65 -4.14 -9.10
C PRO A 85 22.76 -4.74 -9.99
N ALA A 86 24.04 -4.51 -9.67
CA ALA A 86 25.17 -5.09 -10.40
C ALA A 86 25.39 -6.59 -10.13
N SER A 87 24.78 -7.13 -9.08
CA SER A 87 24.85 -8.55 -8.80
C SER A 87 23.91 -9.31 -9.75
N ASN A 88 24.36 -10.44 -10.30
CA ASN A 88 23.58 -11.28 -11.24
C ASN A 88 22.44 -12.04 -10.52
N CYS A 89 21.97 -11.50 -9.40
CA CYS A 89 21.07 -12.13 -8.45
C CYS A 89 19.59 -11.88 -8.78
N TYR A 90 19.31 -11.47 -10.02
CA TYR A 90 17.95 -11.35 -10.51
C TYR A 90 17.44 -12.76 -10.86
N PRO A 91 16.25 -13.16 -10.38
CA PRO A 91 15.73 -14.46 -10.73
C PRO A 91 15.40 -14.51 -12.23
N THR A 92 15.73 -15.64 -12.85
CA THR A 92 15.34 -15.96 -14.23
C THR A 92 13.83 -16.03 -14.35
N ILE A 93 13.30 -15.92 -15.57
CA ILE A 93 11.85 -16.04 -15.82
C ILE A 93 11.29 -17.35 -15.25
N ALA A 94 12.00 -18.47 -15.42
CA ALA A 94 11.58 -19.75 -14.85
C ALA A 94 11.57 -19.78 -13.31
N GLN A 95 12.45 -19.01 -12.65
CA GLN A 95 12.42 -18.86 -11.20
C GLN A 95 11.26 -17.97 -10.76
N LEU A 96 11.02 -16.86 -11.46
CA LEU A 96 9.88 -15.98 -11.19
C LEU A 96 8.56 -16.68 -11.39
N ASP A 97 8.42 -17.47 -12.46
CA ASP A 97 7.21 -18.24 -12.74
C ASP A 97 6.89 -19.22 -11.59
N ARG A 98 7.90 -19.92 -11.08
CA ARG A 98 7.74 -20.80 -9.90
C ARG A 98 7.33 -20.04 -8.65
N LEU A 99 7.98 -18.91 -8.37
CA LEU A 99 7.70 -18.09 -7.19
C LEU A 99 6.29 -17.47 -7.27
N LEU A 100 5.94 -16.88 -8.41
CA LEU A 100 4.60 -16.36 -8.69
C LEU A 100 3.54 -17.43 -8.52
N SER A 101 3.74 -18.60 -9.14
CA SER A 101 2.81 -19.73 -9.02
C SER A 101 2.65 -20.22 -7.58
N HIS A 102 3.73 -20.23 -6.79
CA HIS A 102 3.68 -20.62 -5.39
C HIS A 102 2.85 -19.62 -4.56
N PHE A 103 3.20 -18.34 -4.60
CA PHE A 103 2.49 -17.32 -3.82
C PHE A 103 1.06 -17.09 -4.30
N ALA A 104 0.79 -17.21 -5.60
CA ALA A 104 -0.57 -17.14 -6.13
C ALA A 104 -1.45 -18.21 -5.47
N LYS A 105 -0.97 -19.46 -5.37
CA LYS A 105 -1.70 -20.54 -4.69
C LYS A 105 -1.96 -20.21 -3.23
N GLU A 106 -0.97 -19.66 -2.53
CA GLU A 106 -1.15 -19.28 -1.13
C GLU A 106 -2.11 -18.11 -0.94
N VAL A 107 -2.04 -17.07 -1.78
CA VAL A 107 -2.96 -15.93 -1.78
C VAL A 107 -4.39 -16.44 -1.91
N PHE A 108 -4.67 -17.33 -2.86
CA PHE A 108 -6.01 -17.87 -3.02
C PHE A 108 -6.42 -18.82 -1.89
N ARG A 109 -5.49 -19.59 -1.31
CA ARG A 109 -5.76 -20.39 -0.11
C ARG A 109 -6.22 -19.49 1.04
N TYR A 110 -5.45 -18.45 1.37
CA TYR A 110 -5.82 -17.50 2.43
C TYR A 110 -7.09 -16.73 2.11
N TYR A 111 -7.31 -16.35 0.85
CA TYR A 111 -8.57 -15.73 0.41
C TYR A 111 -9.78 -16.65 0.65
N GLU A 112 -9.68 -17.92 0.27
CA GLU A 112 -10.75 -18.91 0.50
C GLU A 112 -11.01 -19.12 2.00
N ASP A 113 -9.95 -19.23 2.81
CA ASP A 113 -10.04 -19.38 4.26
C ASP A 113 -10.65 -18.13 4.93
N LEU A 114 -10.28 -16.94 4.47
CA LEU A 114 -10.83 -15.67 4.92
C LEU A 114 -12.32 -15.57 4.59
N CYS A 115 -12.71 -15.86 3.34
CA CYS A 115 -14.10 -15.88 2.90
C CYS A 115 -14.93 -16.89 3.68
N ARG A 116 -14.40 -18.10 3.92
CA ARG A 116 -15.07 -19.13 4.73
C ARG A 116 -15.28 -18.66 6.17
N SER A 117 -14.24 -18.10 6.79
CA SER A 117 -14.30 -17.60 8.16
C SER A 117 -15.31 -16.47 8.32
N MET A 118 -15.31 -15.52 7.38
CA MET A 118 -16.27 -14.41 7.37
C MET A 118 -17.71 -14.85 7.09
N SER A 119 -17.91 -15.85 6.23
CA SER A 119 -19.25 -16.41 5.99
C SER A 119 -19.82 -17.13 7.22
N MET A 120 -18.95 -17.69 8.07
CA MET A 120 -19.35 -18.42 9.27
C MET A 120 -19.52 -17.54 10.50
N ALA A 121 -18.69 -16.49 10.67
CA ALA A 121 -18.56 -15.75 11.92
C ALA A 121 -18.46 -14.23 11.76
N GLY A 122 -18.82 -13.67 10.59
CA GLY A 122 -18.59 -12.26 10.26
C GLY A 122 -19.14 -11.26 11.28
N ASP A 123 -20.41 -11.39 11.70
CA ASP A 123 -21.00 -10.45 12.68
C ASP A 123 -20.41 -10.61 14.06
N PHE A 124 -20.16 -11.85 14.46
CA PHE A 124 -19.54 -12.16 15.73
C PHE A 124 -18.14 -11.53 15.82
N ILE A 125 -17.36 -11.60 14.73
CA ILE A 125 -16.06 -10.91 14.63
C ILE A 125 -16.23 -9.40 14.76
N SER A 126 -17.23 -8.82 14.08
CA SER A 126 -17.53 -7.38 14.17
C SER A 126 -17.91 -6.95 15.59
N GLU A 127 -18.77 -7.73 16.26
CA GLU A 127 -19.20 -7.49 17.64
C GLU A 127 -18.03 -7.57 18.60
N ILE A 128 -17.23 -8.65 18.56
CA ILE A 128 -16.02 -8.79 19.39
C ILE A 128 -15.10 -7.60 19.14
N TRP A 129 -14.78 -7.31 17.87
CA TRP A 129 -13.84 -6.26 17.53
C TRP A 129 -14.29 -4.89 18.04
N SER A 130 -15.60 -4.62 18.08
CA SER A 130 -16.17 -3.40 18.65
C SER A 130 -15.87 -3.24 20.15
N HIS A 131 -15.82 -4.35 20.89
CA HIS A 131 -15.52 -4.39 22.33
C HIS A 131 -14.01 -4.44 22.64
N VAL A 132 -13.17 -4.84 21.69
CA VAL A 132 -11.71 -4.83 21.86
C VAL A 132 -11.19 -3.39 21.94
N THR A 133 -10.44 -3.07 22.99
CA THR A 133 -9.84 -1.74 23.15
C THR A 133 -8.77 -1.45 22.11
N ARG A 134 -8.50 -0.18 21.79
CA ARG A 134 -7.44 0.19 20.83
C ARG A 134 -6.07 -0.40 21.18
N GLY A 135 -5.72 -0.50 22.47
CA GLY A 135 -4.46 -1.10 22.92
C GLY A 135 -4.38 -2.60 22.62
N GLN A 136 -5.47 -3.34 22.88
CA GLN A 136 -5.55 -4.76 22.53
C GLN A 136 -5.54 -4.98 21.01
N ARG A 137 -6.25 -4.13 20.24
CA ARG A 137 -6.19 -4.17 18.76
C ARG A 137 -4.76 -4.02 18.26
N LYS A 138 -3.99 -3.08 18.82
CA LYS A 138 -2.56 -2.91 18.48
C LYS A 138 -1.75 -4.17 18.79
N SER A 139 -1.96 -4.78 19.96
CA SER A 139 -1.27 -6.01 20.34
C SER A 139 -1.58 -7.18 19.39
N ILE A 140 -2.85 -7.34 19.00
CA ILE A 140 -3.26 -8.37 18.03
C ILE A 140 -2.60 -8.09 16.68
N LEU A 141 -2.64 -6.85 16.20
CA LEU A 141 -2.04 -6.45 14.93
C LEU A 141 -0.52 -6.66 14.90
N GLU A 142 0.20 -6.35 15.99
CA GLU A 142 1.64 -6.61 16.09
C GLU A 142 1.98 -8.11 16.12
N GLN A 143 1.06 -8.97 16.61
CA GLN A 143 1.23 -10.42 16.60
C GLN A 143 1.03 -11.02 15.19
N VAL A 144 0.01 -10.56 14.47
CA VAL A 144 -0.43 -11.15 13.19
C VAL A 144 0.23 -10.51 11.96
N PHE A 145 0.72 -9.27 12.08
CA PHE A 145 1.51 -8.59 11.05
C PHE A 145 2.93 -8.34 11.55
N PRO A 146 3.86 -9.31 11.37
CA PRO A 146 5.27 -9.11 11.67
C PRO A 146 5.79 -7.87 10.93
N GLY A 147 6.46 -6.98 11.66
CA GLY A 147 7.03 -5.77 11.08
C GLY A 147 6.00 -4.76 10.54
N ILE A 148 4.76 -4.73 11.05
CA ILE A 148 3.75 -3.73 10.69
C ILE A 148 4.29 -2.30 10.83
N SER A 149 3.94 -1.41 9.88
CA SER A 149 4.39 -0.02 9.91
C SER A 149 3.83 0.71 11.14
N LYS A 150 4.73 1.36 11.89
CA LYS A 150 4.37 2.24 13.01
C LYS A 150 4.16 3.69 12.58
N TYR A 151 4.33 3.98 11.29
CA TYR A 151 4.31 5.34 10.76
C TYR A 151 3.24 5.48 9.67
N PRO A 152 2.62 6.66 9.55
CA PRO A 152 1.77 6.99 8.41
C PRO A 152 2.54 6.85 7.09
N SER A 153 1.85 6.42 6.03
CA SER A 153 2.41 6.09 4.71
C SER A 153 3.30 7.18 4.09
N GLY A 154 3.10 8.46 4.44
CA GLY A 154 3.88 9.61 3.96
C GLY A 154 5.20 9.86 4.70
N ASN A 155 5.45 9.20 5.83
CA ASN A 155 6.58 9.48 6.71
C ASN A 155 7.78 8.53 6.53
N LEU A 156 7.82 7.69 5.48
CA LEU A 156 8.97 6.80 5.23
C LEU A 156 10.29 7.58 5.05
N MET A 157 10.24 8.80 4.49
CA MET A 157 11.38 9.71 4.39
C MET A 157 11.86 10.21 5.76
N VAL A 158 10.95 10.31 6.73
CA VAL A 158 11.22 10.70 8.13
C VAL A 158 12.01 9.61 8.83
N ILE A 159 11.73 8.32 8.55
CA ILE A 159 12.48 7.22 9.18
C ILE A 159 13.95 7.22 8.77
N SER A 160 14.24 7.58 7.51
CA SER A 160 15.62 7.74 7.05
C SER A 160 16.40 8.84 7.78
N LYS A 161 15.73 9.81 8.41
CA LYS A 161 16.35 10.99 9.07
C LYS A 161 16.29 10.95 10.60
N PHE A 162 15.22 10.41 11.20
CA PHE A 162 14.99 10.42 12.65
C PHE A 162 15.62 9.22 13.38
N ASP A 163 15.78 8.07 12.71
CA ASP A 163 16.48 6.92 13.30
C ASP A 163 18.02 7.04 13.16
N ARG A 164 18.52 8.18 12.64
CA ARG A 164 19.95 8.55 12.58
C ARG A 164 20.52 8.95 13.94
N GLY A 165 20.04 8.33 15.01
CA GLY A 165 20.82 8.20 16.24
C GLY A 165 21.97 7.23 15.98
N ASP A 166 22.98 7.70 15.26
CA ASP A 166 24.32 7.13 15.07
C ASP A 166 24.44 5.59 15.03
N LYS A 167 24.64 5.02 13.81
CA LYS A 167 25.60 3.92 13.45
C LYS A 167 25.12 2.90 12.40
N MET A 168 23.87 2.93 11.95
CA MET A 168 23.37 1.91 11.02
C MET A 168 23.52 2.37 9.56
N ASP A 169 24.08 1.53 8.69
CA ASP A 169 24.18 1.87 7.28
C ASP A 169 22.79 1.86 6.62
N PRO A 170 22.53 2.76 5.64
CA PRO A 170 21.21 2.88 5.03
C PRO A 170 20.69 1.60 4.38
N ASN A 171 21.58 0.76 3.84
CA ASN A 171 21.21 -0.46 3.11
C ASN A 171 20.75 -1.55 4.07
N THR A 172 21.47 -1.75 5.17
CA THR A 172 21.06 -2.65 6.25
C THR A 172 19.76 -2.13 6.89
N TRP A 173 19.59 -0.82 7.03
CA TRP A 173 18.34 -0.26 7.57
C TRP A 173 17.14 -0.58 6.67
N LEU A 174 17.28 -0.39 5.35
CA LEU A 174 16.25 -0.73 4.37
C LEU A 174 15.91 -2.22 4.43
N LEU A 175 16.91 -3.07 4.60
CA LEU A 175 16.70 -4.51 4.67
C LEU A 175 15.99 -4.93 5.96
N LEU A 176 16.40 -4.43 7.13
CA LEU A 176 15.74 -4.76 8.39
C LEU A 176 14.30 -4.24 8.49
N ASN A 177 13.93 -3.28 7.65
CA ASN A 177 12.60 -2.67 7.63
C ASN A 177 11.83 -2.93 6.32
N ALA A 178 12.20 -3.99 5.57
CA ALA A 178 11.65 -4.25 4.24
C ALA A 178 10.11 -4.32 4.23
N THR A 179 9.49 -4.92 5.25
CA THR A 179 8.03 -5.00 5.38
C THR A 179 7.39 -3.62 5.53
N GLN A 180 7.91 -2.78 6.43
CA GLN A 180 7.41 -1.42 6.66
C GLN A 180 7.55 -0.54 5.41
N ILE A 181 8.66 -0.72 4.69
CA ILE A 181 8.98 0.02 3.46
C ILE A 181 8.08 -0.44 2.31
N THR A 182 7.83 -1.76 2.20
CA THR A 182 7.08 -2.32 1.08
C THR A 182 5.57 -2.17 1.27
N THR A 183 5.09 -2.21 2.52
CA THR A 183 3.66 -2.14 2.86
C THR A 183 3.35 -1.00 3.83
N PRO A 184 3.75 0.25 3.53
CA PRO A 184 3.63 1.36 4.49
C PRO A 184 2.17 1.73 4.77
N HIS A 185 1.26 1.41 3.85
CA HIS A 185 -0.17 1.57 4.04
C HIS A 185 -0.74 0.57 5.05
N ILE A 186 -0.12 -0.60 5.25
CA ILE A 186 -0.47 -1.52 6.34
C ILE A 186 0.17 -0.98 7.61
N ASN A 187 -0.56 -0.07 8.26
CA ASN A 187 -0.04 0.69 9.40
C ASN A 187 -0.88 0.44 10.66
N LEU A 188 -0.17 0.36 11.78
CA LEU A 188 -0.71 0.00 13.08
C LEU A 188 -1.74 1.02 13.58
N ASP A 189 -1.52 2.30 13.34
CA ASP A 189 -2.40 3.35 13.83
C ASP A 189 -3.75 3.37 13.13
N ALA A 190 -3.78 3.23 11.80
CA ALA A 190 -5.00 3.15 11.01
C ALA A 190 -5.76 1.85 11.28
N LEU A 191 -5.10 0.69 11.21
CA LEU A 191 -5.76 -0.60 11.45
C LEU A 191 -6.26 -0.75 12.90
N SER A 192 -5.69 -0.02 13.86
CA SER A 192 -6.20 0.00 15.24
C SER A 192 -7.51 0.79 15.43
N GLN A 193 -7.93 1.55 14.43
CA GLN A 193 -9.24 2.22 14.43
C GLN A 193 -10.35 1.19 14.31
N SER A 194 -11.50 1.46 14.94
CA SER A 194 -12.56 0.44 15.13
C SER A 194 -13.06 -0.17 13.83
N ASN A 195 -13.23 0.63 12.79
CA ASN A 195 -13.90 0.18 11.57
C ASN A 195 -12.93 -0.15 10.42
N ILE A 196 -11.69 0.34 10.46
CA ILE A 196 -10.78 0.21 9.30
C ILE A 196 -10.38 -1.24 9.04
N LEU A 197 -10.02 -2.02 10.06
CA LEU A 197 -9.69 -3.44 9.88
C LEU A 197 -10.89 -4.23 9.35
N LEU A 198 -12.08 -3.91 9.87
CA LEU A 198 -13.34 -4.54 9.49
C LEU A 198 -13.71 -4.23 8.03
N ASP A 199 -13.62 -2.96 7.62
CA ASP A 199 -13.76 -2.53 6.23
C ASP A 199 -12.75 -3.25 5.32
N PHE A 200 -11.51 -3.41 5.79
CA PHE A 200 -10.46 -4.08 5.04
C PHE A 200 -10.79 -5.56 4.79
N ILE A 201 -11.22 -6.27 5.84
CA ILE A 201 -11.64 -7.67 5.73
C ILE A 201 -12.86 -7.78 4.80
N CYS A 202 -13.86 -6.91 4.94
CA CYS A 202 -15.05 -6.91 4.08
C CYS A 202 -14.70 -6.66 2.62
N ALA A 203 -13.85 -5.68 2.32
CA ALA A 203 -13.41 -5.41 0.96
C ALA A 203 -12.73 -6.65 0.36
N ARG A 204 -11.85 -7.31 1.12
CA ARG A 204 -11.04 -8.46 0.68
C ARG A 204 -11.78 -9.78 0.59
N THR A 205 -12.94 -9.90 1.24
CA THR A 205 -13.80 -11.10 1.17
C THR A 205 -14.88 -11.01 0.12
N ARG A 206 -15.29 -9.78 -0.25
CA ARG A 206 -16.30 -9.56 -1.29
C ARG A 206 -15.72 -9.49 -2.69
N ASN A 207 -14.42 -9.29 -2.82
CA ASN A 207 -13.76 -9.07 -4.10
C ASN A 207 -12.52 -9.97 -4.23
N PRO A 208 -12.28 -10.58 -5.39
CA PRO A 208 -11.14 -11.45 -5.61
C PRO A 208 -9.80 -10.71 -5.53
N PRO A 209 -8.68 -11.40 -5.24
CA PRO A 209 -7.34 -10.80 -5.16
C PRO A 209 -6.93 -9.97 -6.38
N GLN A 210 -7.37 -10.36 -7.57
CA GLN A 210 -7.05 -9.66 -8.83
C GLN A 210 -7.51 -8.20 -8.88
N ASP A 211 -8.58 -7.85 -8.17
CA ASP A 211 -9.14 -6.50 -8.19
C ASP A 211 -8.28 -5.50 -7.41
N PHE A 212 -7.37 -6.02 -6.56
CA PHE A 212 -6.48 -5.21 -5.74
C PHE A 212 -5.06 -5.10 -6.29
N ALA A 213 -4.70 -5.92 -7.29
CA ALA A 213 -3.32 -6.06 -7.81
C ALA A 213 -2.63 -4.71 -8.10
N HIS A 214 -3.35 -3.81 -8.79
CA HIS A 214 -2.82 -2.48 -9.12
C HIS A 214 -2.81 -1.52 -7.92
N ALA A 215 -3.80 -1.63 -7.03
CA ALA A 215 -3.88 -0.78 -5.84
C ALA A 215 -2.79 -1.11 -4.82
N GLU A 216 -2.40 -2.38 -4.68
CA GLU A 216 -1.25 -2.74 -3.84
C GLU A 216 0.04 -2.09 -4.34
N LEU A 217 0.21 -2.00 -5.66
CA LEU A 217 1.35 -1.31 -6.25
C LEU A 217 1.26 0.22 -6.09
N LEU A 218 0.05 0.78 -6.03
CA LEU A 218 -0.17 2.21 -5.77
C LEU A 218 0.20 2.57 -4.32
N HIS A 219 -0.21 1.74 -3.36
CA HIS A 219 0.01 1.96 -1.94
C HIS A 219 1.35 1.42 -1.40
N ALA A 220 2.19 0.86 -2.28
CA ALA A 220 3.56 0.45 -2.01
C ALA A 220 4.57 1.42 -2.67
N PRO A 221 4.64 2.71 -2.24
CA PRO A 221 5.38 3.79 -2.89
C PRO A 221 6.89 3.53 -2.94
N CYS A 222 7.43 2.73 -2.01
CA CYS A 222 8.83 2.38 -2.06
C CYS A 222 9.12 1.46 -3.25
N HIS A 223 9.94 1.98 -4.16
CA HIS A 223 10.82 1.21 -5.03
C HIS A 223 10.08 0.54 -6.19
N ARG A 224 9.45 1.33 -7.06
CA ARG A 224 9.30 0.94 -8.46
C ARG A 224 10.70 1.06 -9.08
N TRP A 225 11.26 -0.06 -9.54
CA TRP A 225 12.41 -0.01 -10.43
C TRP A 225 12.04 0.84 -11.65
N THR A 226 13.00 1.60 -12.19
CA THR A 226 12.73 2.32 -13.44
C THR A 226 12.38 1.30 -14.51
N GLY A 227 11.38 1.59 -15.35
CA GLY A 227 10.99 0.68 -16.43
C GLY A 227 12.21 0.30 -17.30
N SER A 228 13.12 1.25 -17.52
CA SER A 228 14.40 1.04 -18.20
C SER A 228 15.30 -0.02 -17.57
N ASP A 229 15.36 -0.13 -16.23
CA ASP A 229 16.20 -1.12 -15.58
C ASP A 229 15.59 -2.53 -15.62
N LEU A 230 14.26 -2.61 -15.57
CA LEU A 230 13.51 -3.87 -15.63
C LEU A 230 13.58 -4.49 -17.04
N PHE A 231 13.26 -3.71 -18.06
CA PHE A 231 13.25 -4.18 -19.45
C PHE A 231 14.65 -4.47 -20.02
N LYS A 232 15.73 -3.95 -19.42
CA LYS A 232 17.09 -4.39 -19.77
C LYS A 232 17.36 -5.87 -19.46
N ARG A 233 16.58 -6.50 -18.57
CA ARG A 233 16.83 -7.85 -18.06
C ARG A 233 15.81 -8.88 -18.52
N GLN A 234 14.55 -8.49 -18.68
CA GLN A 234 13.43 -9.39 -18.98
C GLN A 234 12.51 -8.77 -20.03
N ASP A 235 13.12 -8.32 -21.14
CA ASP A 235 12.35 -7.81 -22.26
C ASP A 235 11.46 -8.90 -22.88
N GLY A 236 10.31 -8.49 -23.40
CA GLY A 236 9.36 -9.40 -24.06
C GLY A 236 8.54 -10.29 -23.12
N PHE A 237 8.59 -10.10 -21.79
CA PHE A 237 7.74 -10.83 -20.84
C PHE A 237 6.83 -9.90 -20.05
N VAL A 238 5.59 -10.32 -19.85
CA VAL A 238 4.60 -9.64 -19.03
C VAL A 238 3.82 -10.62 -18.16
N THR A 239 3.20 -10.11 -17.12
CA THR A 239 2.28 -10.86 -16.25
C THR A 239 0.94 -10.15 -16.23
N ARG A 240 -0.16 -10.91 -16.33
CA ARG A 240 -1.52 -10.37 -16.28
C ARG A 240 -2.25 -10.82 -15.02
N PHE A 241 -2.95 -9.88 -14.40
CA PHE A 241 -3.86 -10.15 -13.28
C PHE A 241 -5.32 -9.92 -13.67
N ILE A 242 -5.59 -8.85 -14.43
CA ILE A 242 -6.95 -8.50 -14.88
C ILE A 242 -7.51 -9.59 -15.78
N GLY A 243 -8.73 -10.05 -15.48
CA GLY A 243 -9.43 -11.07 -16.26
C GLY A 243 -8.80 -12.47 -16.17
N ARG A 244 -7.97 -12.72 -15.16
CA ARG A 244 -7.37 -14.04 -14.88
C ARG A 244 -7.92 -14.59 -13.56
N HIS A 245 -8.52 -15.77 -13.60
CA HIS A 245 -8.95 -16.51 -12.40
C HIS A 245 -7.78 -17.27 -11.77
N GLN A 246 -8.01 -17.88 -10.60
CA GLN A 246 -7.06 -18.62 -9.75
C GLN A 246 -5.98 -19.44 -10.49
N ARG A 247 -6.33 -20.09 -11.62
CA ARG A 247 -5.37 -20.92 -12.40
C ARG A 247 -4.38 -20.14 -13.25
N ARG A 248 -4.69 -18.91 -13.67
CA ARG A 248 -3.85 -18.06 -14.54
C ARG A 248 -3.39 -16.79 -13.83
N TYR A 249 -3.63 -16.69 -12.53
CA TYR A 249 -3.28 -15.52 -11.75
C TYR A 249 -1.76 -15.44 -11.60
N GLY A 250 -1.16 -14.36 -12.11
CA GLY A 250 0.28 -14.17 -12.05
C GLY A 250 1.08 -14.98 -13.08
N GLU A 251 0.43 -15.54 -14.11
CA GLU A 251 1.09 -16.27 -15.20
C GLU A 251 1.97 -15.33 -16.04
N ILE A 252 3.19 -15.76 -16.35
CA ILE A 252 4.10 -15.01 -17.23
C ILE A 252 3.84 -15.39 -18.69
N GLU A 253 3.59 -14.38 -19.51
CA GLU A 253 3.36 -14.51 -20.95
C GLU A 253 4.52 -13.84 -21.73
N GLN A 254 4.98 -14.49 -22.79
CA GLN A 254 5.88 -13.87 -23.75
C GLN A 254 5.08 -13.07 -24.78
N VAL A 255 5.48 -11.83 -25.04
CA VAL A 255 4.78 -10.88 -25.91
C VAL A 255 5.75 -10.07 -26.76
N VAL A 256 5.27 -9.58 -27.90
CA VAL A 256 6.10 -8.80 -28.84
C VAL A 256 6.45 -7.42 -28.29
N ASP A 257 5.49 -6.73 -27.67
CA ASP A 257 5.71 -5.40 -27.10
C ASP A 257 5.27 -5.35 -25.62
N ALA A 258 6.15 -5.87 -24.77
CA ALA A 258 5.94 -5.90 -23.33
C ALA A 258 5.85 -4.48 -22.74
N ARG A 259 6.64 -3.55 -23.27
CA ARG A 259 6.73 -2.20 -22.75
C ARG A 259 5.44 -1.42 -22.99
N ALA A 260 4.86 -1.49 -24.18
CA ALA A 260 3.58 -0.85 -24.47
C ALA A 260 2.46 -1.38 -23.56
N LEU A 261 2.40 -2.69 -23.33
CA LEU A 261 1.38 -3.29 -22.45
C LEU A 261 1.53 -2.85 -20.99
N VAL A 262 2.75 -2.76 -20.48
CA VAL A 262 3.03 -2.29 -19.12
C VAL A 262 2.77 -0.79 -18.98
N THR A 263 3.21 0.02 -19.95
CA THR A 263 2.96 1.47 -19.97
C THR A 263 1.47 1.79 -20.07
N ALA A 264 0.71 1.01 -20.84
CA ALA A 264 -0.74 1.13 -20.93
C ALA A 264 -1.49 0.59 -19.70
N GLY A 265 -0.79 0.04 -18.69
CA GLY A 265 -1.39 -0.56 -17.50
C GLY A 265 -2.19 -1.84 -17.76
N ARG A 266 -2.07 -2.45 -18.94
CA ARG A 266 -2.79 -3.67 -19.34
C ARG A 266 -2.11 -4.95 -18.84
N ALA A 267 -0.84 -4.85 -18.46
CA ALA A 267 -0.07 -5.91 -17.87
C ALA A 267 0.98 -5.33 -16.90
N MET A 268 1.68 -6.20 -16.18
CA MET A 268 2.78 -5.82 -15.30
C MET A 268 4.07 -6.52 -15.75
N HIS A 269 5.21 -5.90 -15.49
CA HIS A 269 6.49 -6.58 -15.61
C HIS A 269 6.55 -7.75 -14.60
N PRO A 270 7.11 -8.93 -14.94
CA PRO A 270 7.10 -10.11 -14.06
C PRO A 270 7.62 -9.86 -12.64
N TRP A 271 8.68 -9.08 -12.50
CA TRP A 271 9.20 -8.66 -11.19
C TRP A 271 8.27 -7.74 -10.40
N THR A 272 7.52 -6.88 -11.11
CA THR A 272 6.52 -6.01 -10.47
C THR A 272 5.33 -6.86 -10.02
N ALA A 273 4.92 -7.82 -10.85
CA ALA A 273 3.89 -8.79 -10.49
C ALA A 273 4.31 -9.62 -9.27
N PHE A 274 5.56 -10.05 -9.19
CA PHE A 274 6.07 -10.80 -8.04
C PHE A 274 5.94 -9.99 -6.74
N LYS A 275 6.28 -8.69 -6.77
CA LYS A 275 6.07 -7.78 -5.64
C LYS A 275 4.60 -7.75 -5.21
N VAL A 276 3.69 -7.62 -6.16
CA VAL A 276 2.24 -7.57 -5.90
C VAL A 276 1.77 -8.84 -5.18
N VAL A 277 2.15 -10.02 -5.68
CA VAL A 277 1.71 -11.30 -5.08
C VAL A 277 2.30 -11.48 -3.67
N ILE A 278 3.54 -11.05 -3.41
CA ILE A 278 4.11 -11.07 -2.05
C ILE A 278 3.32 -10.15 -1.11
N ILE A 279 3.01 -8.93 -1.54
CA ILE A 279 2.22 -7.98 -0.73
C ILE A 279 0.83 -8.57 -0.44
N GLN A 280 0.18 -9.15 -1.44
CA GLN A 280 -1.10 -9.83 -1.25
C GLN A 280 -1.00 -10.99 -0.26
N ASN A 281 0.02 -11.83 -0.39
CA ASN A 281 0.23 -12.95 0.51
C ASN A 281 0.35 -12.48 1.97
N TYR A 282 1.17 -11.45 2.21
CA TYR A 282 1.32 -10.81 3.52
C TYR A 282 -0.01 -10.28 4.06
N ILE A 283 -0.80 -9.59 3.21
CA ILE A 283 -2.11 -9.05 3.58
C ILE A 283 -3.11 -10.18 3.93
N TYR A 284 -3.34 -11.11 3.00
CA TYR A 284 -4.35 -12.15 3.18
C TYR A 284 -4.03 -13.08 4.34
N LYS A 285 -2.75 -13.42 4.53
CA LYS A 285 -2.30 -14.19 5.69
C LYS A 285 -2.59 -13.43 6.98
N GLY A 286 -2.12 -12.19 7.10
CA GLY A 286 -2.30 -11.40 8.33
C GLY A 286 -3.78 -11.13 8.65
N LEU A 287 -4.64 -10.95 7.64
CA LEU A 287 -6.10 -10.84 7.85
C LEU A 287 -6.73 -12.14 8.33
N THR A 288 -6.30 -13.28 7.78
CA THR A 288 -6.78 -14.60 8.23
C THR A 288 -6.35 -14.84 9.67
N ASP A 289 -5.09 -14.56 10.01
CA ASP A 289 -4.56 -14.68 11.36
C ASP A 289 -5.24 -13.71 12.34
N CYS A 290 -5.59 -12.48 11.91
CA CYS A 290 -6.41 -11.54 12.71
C CYS A 290 -7.73 -12.17 13.15
N ILE A 291 -8.44 -12.80 12.22
CA ILE A 291 -9.72 -13.46 12.53
C ILE A 291 -9.49 -14.60 13.51
N MET A 292 -8.49 -15.45 13.25
CA MET A 292 -8.19 -16.61 14.11
C MET A 292 -7.83 -16.19 15.54
N VAL A 293 -7.00 -15.17 15.72
CA VAL A 293 -6.65 -14.64 17.05
C VAL A 293 -7.85 -13.99 17.72
N THR A 294 -8.67 -13.23 16.98
CA THR A 294 -9.88 -12.60 17.52
C THR A 294 -10.89 -13.64 18.00
N MET A 295 -11.04 -14.75 17.26
CA MET A 295 -11.93 -15.85 17.64
C MET A 295 -11.44 -16.62 18.87
N GLN A 296 -10.14 -16.63 19.17
CA GLN A 296 -9.60 -17.25 20.39
C GLN A 296 -9.93 -16.48 21.66
N LEU A 297 -10.39 -15.22 21.54
CA LEU A 297 -10.79 -14.41 22.69
C LEU A 297 -12.14 -14.82 23.30
N VAL A 298 -12.91 -15.69 22.63
CA VAL A 298 -14.26 -16.09 23.04
C VAL A 298 -14.42 -17.61 23.03
N ASP A 299 -15.31 -18.14 23.87
CA ASP A 299 -15.57 -19.58 23.96
C ASP A 299 -16.25 -20.11 22.67
N ARG A 300 -15.87 -21.34 22.27
CA ARG A 300 -16.37 -22.02 21.06
C ARG A 300 -17.85 -22.36 21.09
N ALA A 301 -18.56 -22.14 22.19
CA ALA A 301 -20.00 -22.35 22.26
C ALA A 301 -20.80 -21.20 21.60
N ASP A 302 -20.22 -19.99 21.53
CA ASP A 302 -20.95 -18.78 21.13
C ASP A 302 -20.90 -18.48 19.62
N TRP A 303 -20.06 -19.19 18.85
CA TRP A 303 -19.94 -19.01 17.39
C TRP A 303 -21.23 -19.20 16.57
N ARG A 304 -22.25 -19.87 17.14
CA ARG A 304 -23.49 -20.23 16.42
C ARG A 304 -24.58 -19.16 16.49
N LYS A 305 -24.39 -18.10 17.28
CA LYS A 305 -25.43 -17.09 17.51
C LYS A 305 -25.24 -15.91 16.57
N VAL A 306 -26.16 -15.85 15.59
CA VAL A 306 -26.50 -14.72 14.71
C VAL A 306 -25.60 -14.50 13.48
N ILE A 307 -26.24 -14.59 12.31
CA ILE A 307 -25.75 -14.15 11.00
C ILE A 307 -26.62 -12.97 10.57
N ARG A 308 -26.02 -11.82 10.30
CA ARG A 308 -26.53 -10.67 9.57
C ARG A 308 -25.46 -10.24 8.54
N PRO A 309 -25.82 -9.51 7.49
CA PRO A 309 -24.80 -8.98 6.59
C PRO A 309 -24.10 -7.79 7.26
N MET A 310 -22.78 -7.89 7.41
CA MET A 310 -21.93 -6.76 7.82
C MET A 310 -22.11 -5.61 6.83
N ILE A 311 -22.75 -4.53 7.25
CA ILE A 311 -22.92 -3.32 6.44
C ILE A 311 -21.63 -2.50 6.62
N PRO A 312 -20.89 -2.20 5.55
CA PRO A 312 -19.77 -1.27 5.63
C PRO A 312 -20.28 0.05 6.18
N SER A 313 -19.77 0.46 7.34
CA SER A 313 -20.13 1.74 7.94
C SER A 313 -19.11 2.77 7.49
N SER A 314 -19.38 3.50 6.40
CA SER A 314 -18.70 4.77 6.20
C SER A 314 -19.48 5.74 5.34
N VAL A 315 -19.90 6.83 5.99
CA VAL A 315 -20.03 8.14 5.36
C VAL A 315 -18.79 8.91 5.80
N ALA A 316 -17.67 8.72 5.10
CA ALA A 316 -16.45 9.48 5.37
C ALA A 316 -16.72 10.96 5.03
N ALA A 317 -16.90 11.79 6.06
CA ALA A 317 -17.30 13.19 5.89
C ALA A 317 -16.16 14.14 5.45
N THR A 318 -14.90 13.67 5.41
CA THR A 318 -13.74 14.51 5.09
C THR A 318 -12.77 13.83 4.13
N ALA A 319 -12.08 14.63 3.29
CA ALA A 319 -11.06 14.15 2.35
C ALA A 319 -9.93 13.37 3.03
N LEU A 320 -9.57 13.74 4.27
CA LEU A 320 -8.55 13.03 5.05
C LEU A 320 -9.01 11.62 5.45
N ALA A 321 -10.28 11.47 5.85
CA ALA A 321 -10.85 10.17 6.15
C ALA A 321 -10.90 9.28 4.89
N ILE A 322 -11.28 9.85 3.74
CA ILE A 322 -11.26 9.14 2.45
C ILE A 322 -9.83 8.67 2.11
N ALA A 323 -8.83 9.55 2.24
CA ALA A 323 -7.43 9.21 1.97
C ALA A 323 -6.89 8.12 2.93
N LEU A 324 -7.32 8.14 4.19
CA LEU A 324 -6.94 7.14 5.18
C LEU A 324 -7.56 5.77 4.89
N GLU A 325 -8.83 5.73 4.50
CA GLU A 325 -9.58 4.51 4.22
C GLU A 325 -9.24 3.90 2.84
N ALA A 326 -8.76 4.72 1.89
CA ALA A 326 -8.51 4.33 0.50
C ALA A 326 -7.71 3.02 0.33
N PRO A 327 -6.60 2.76 1.07
CA PRO A 327 -5.82 1.53 0.90
C PRO A 327 -6.54 0.24 1.33
N TYR A 328 -7.61 0.38 2.11
CA TYR A 328 -8.34 -0.73 2.70
C TYR A 328 -9.65 -1.04 1.98
N ARG A 329 -10.01 -0.23 0.98
CA ARG A 329 -11.24 -0.41 0.20
C ARG A 329 -10.95 -1.02 -1.16
N LEU A 330 -12.02 -1.46 -1.81
CA LEU A 330 -11.98 -1.77 -3.23
C LEU A 330 -11.53 -0.51 -3.98
N PRO A 331 -10.58 -0.61 -4.93
CA PRO A 331 -10.17 0.54 -5.73
C PRO A 331 -11.39 1.16 -6.39
N ALA A 332 -11.50 2.49 -6.30
CA ALA A 332 -12.63 3.21 -6.85
C ALA A 332 -12.79 2.87 -8.33
N THR A 333 -13.97 2.42 -8.72
CA THR A 333 -14.32 2.29 -10.13
C THR A 333 -14.41 3.68 -10.73
N LEU A 334 -13.82 3.86 -11.90
CA LEU A 334 -13.88 5.14 -12.61
C LEU A 334 -15.30 5.33 -13.15
N TYR A 335 -16.07 6.20 -12.50
CA TYR A 335 -17.37 6.66 -13.00
C TYR A 335 -17.14 7.84 -13.92
N LEU A 336 -17.11 7.57 -15.23
CA LEU A 336 -16.80 8.60 -16.24
C LEU A 336 -17.83 9.74 -16.24
N ASP A 337 -19.09 9.42 -15.96
CA ASP A 337 -20.18 10.40 -15.86
C ASP A 337 -19.94 11.41 -14.71
N ASP A 338 -19.33 10.97 -13.61
CA ASP A 338 -19.00 11.84 -12.47
C ASP A 338 -17.72 12.65 -12.73
N MET A 339 -16.85 12.18 -13.62
CA MET A 339 -15.60 12.85 -13.97
C MET A 339 -15.81 14.01 -14.94
N GLU A 340 -16.75 13.89 -15.87
CA GLU A 340 -17.05 14.95 -16.86
C GLU A 340 -17.27 16.33 -16.21
N PRO A 341 -18.16 16.50 -15.21
CA PRO A 341 -18.36 17.82 -14.61
C PRO A 341 -17.12 18.31 -13.85
N LEU A 342 -16.31 17.41 -13.27
CA LEU A 342 -15.08 17.77 -12.56
C LEU A 342 -13.99 18.25 -13.52
N VAL A 343 -13.81 17.56 -14.65
CA VAL A 343 -12.85 17.92 -15.69
C VAL A 343 -13.28 19.23 -16.35
N SER A 344 -14.56 19.36 -16.70
CA SER A 344 -15.14 20.59 -17.26
C SER A 344 -14.98 21.78 -16.29
N ALA A 345 -15.26 21.59 -15.00
CA ALA A 345 -15.02 22.64 -14.00
C ALA A 345 -13.53 23.02 -13.90
N LYS A 346 -12.62 22.05 -13.98
CA LYS A 346 -11.18 22.32 -13.93
C LYS A 346 -10.67 23.08 -15.16
N VAL A 347 -11.19 22.76 -16.34
CA VAL A 347 -10.91 23.52 -17.56
C VAL A 347 -11.37 24.97 -17.41
N ASN A 348 -12.63 25.18 -16.98
CA ASN A 348 -13.15 26.54 -16.77
C ASN A 348 -12.33 27.32 -15.73
N GLU A 349 -11.94 26.68 -14.61
CA GLU A 349 -11.07 27.28 -13.59
C GLU A 349 -9.72 27.73 -14.18
N LEU A 350 -9.15 26.94 -15.10
CA LEU A 350 -7.87 27.26 -15.75
C LEU A 350 -8.00 28.35 -16.83
N GLU A 351 -9.12 28.39 -17.54
CA GLU A 351 -9.44 29.48 -18.48
C GLU A 351 -9.58 30.80 -17.72
N ASP A 352 -10.37 30.81 -16.65
CA ASP A 352 -10.53 31.96 -15.76
C ASP A 352 -9.19 32.38 -15.15
N HIS A 353 -8.35 31.42 -14.74
CA HIS A 353 -7.00 31.69 -14.23
C HIS A 353 -6.13 32.39 -15.27
N ILE A 354 -6.11 31.94 -16.53
CA ILE A 354 -5.33 32.57 -17.60
C ILE A 354 -5.88 33.95 -17.94
N TRP A 355 -7.20 34.14 -17.94
CA TRP A 355 -7.79 35.46 -18.11
C TRP A 355 -7.40 36.41 -16.97
N GLY A 356 -7.46 35.96 -15.72
CA GLY A 356 -7.00 36.72 -14.56
C GLY A 356 -5.53 37.15 -14.69
N LEU A 357 -4.65 36.24 -15.12
CA LEU A 357 -3.23 36.56 -15.34
C LEU A 357 -3.02 37.62 -16.45
N ARG A 358 -3.94 37.74 -17.41
CA ARG A 358 -3.83 38.67 -18.54
C ARG A 358 -4.46 40.03 -18.27
N GLU A 359 -5.56 40.05 -17.55
CA GLU A 359 -6.42 41.24 -17.39
C GLU A 359 -6.22 41.95 -16.05
N ASP A 360 -5.88 41.22 -14.99
CA ASP A 360 -5.70 41.77 -13.64
C ASP A 360 -4.22 41.74 -13.21
N HIS A 361 -3.62 42.93 -13.18
CA HIS A 361 -2.24 43.13 -12.77
C HIS A 361 -2.00 42.82 -11.28
N VAL A 362 -3.02 43.01 -10.43
CA VAL A 362 -2.93 42.68 -9.00
C VAL A 362 -2.95 41.18 -8.83
N TYR A 363 -3.88 40.49 -9.49
CA TYR A 363 -3.94 39.03 -9.49
C TYR A 363 -2.63 38.40 -10.01
N PHE A 364 -2.11 38.91 -11.12
CA PHE A 364 -0.82 38.45 -11.67
C PHE A 364 0.32 38.60 -10.67
N ALA A 365 0.43 39.78 -10.02
CA ALA A 365 1.46 40.02 -9.02
C ALA A 365 1.33 39.06 -7.81
N ASP A 366 0.12 38.82 -7.33
CA ASP A 366 -0.15 37.91 -6.20
C ASP A 366 0.21 36.46 -6.54
N VAL A 367 -0.18 35.96 -7.72
CA VAL A 367 0.16 34.60 -8.15
C VAL A 367 1.68 34.43 -8.28
N CYS A 368 2.37 35.40 -8.88
CA CYS A 368 3.83 35.36 -8.98
C CYS A 368 4.51 35.42 -7.61
N GLN A 369 3.98 36.21 -6.67
CA GLN A 369 4.51 36.27 -5.30
C GLN A 369 4.31 34.95 -4.56
N GLN A 370 3.12 34.33 -4.65
CA GLN A 370 2.86 33.01 -4.07
C GLN A 370 3.79 31.94 -4.65
N ALA A 371 3.95 31.92 -5.98
CA ALA A 371 4.86 31.00 -6.66
C ALA A 371 6.32 31.22 -6.24
N PHE A 372 6.72 32.47 -5.99
CA PHE A 372 8.04 32.81 -5.47
C PHE A 372 8.23 32.35 -4.03
N ASP A 373 7.24 32.55 -3.15
CA ASP A 373 7.28 32.18 -1.73
C ASP A 373 7.31 30.66 -1.53
N HIS A 374 6.68 29.91 -2.43
CA HIS A 374 6.65 28.44 -2.42
C HIS A 374 7.76 27.79 -3.26
N ASN A 375 8.65 28.56 -3.89
CA ASN A 375 9.73 28.01 -4.66
C ASN A 375 10.76 27.34 -3.74
N SER A 376 11.11 26.08 -4.02
CA SER A 376 12.10 25.34 -3.22
C SER A 376 13.48 26.01 -3.17
N GLN A 377 13.78 26.89 -4.13
CA GLN A 377 15.02 27.66 -4.21
C GLN A 377 15.02 28.93 -3.34
N THR A 378 13.85 29.44 -2.93
CA THR A 378 13.72 30.62 -2.04
C THR A 378 13.44 30.22 -0.60
N MET A 379 12.96 28.98 -0.37
CA MET A 379 12.76 28.43 0.96
C MET A 379 14.08 28.39 1.74
N LYS A 380 14.09 29.02 2.92
CA LYS A 380 15.25 28.98 3.83
C LYS A 380 15.56 27.51 4.17
N PRO A 381 16.83 27.08 4.09
CA PRO A 381 17.20 25.72 4.47
C PRO A 381 16.82 25.48 5.94
N SER A 382 16.23 24.32 6.21
CA SER A 382 16.05 23.83 7.58
C SER A 382 17.42 23.75 8.26
N LYS A 383 17.50 24.17 9.53
CA LYS A 383 18.74 24.32 10.34
C LYS A 383 19.84 23.32 9.94
N GLY A 384 20.95 23.83 9.41
CA GLY A 384 22.16 23.05 9.09
C GLY A 384 22.37 22.72 7.60
N GLY A 385 21.46 23.09 6.71
CA GLY A 385 21.68 23.00 5.26
C GLY A 385 22.35 24.26 4.69
N GLU A 386 23.29 24.09 3.77
CA GLU A 386 23.78 25.20 2.94
C GLU A 386 22.63 25.78 2.10
N ALA A 387 22.61 27.10 1.98
CA ALA A 387 21.67 27.79 1.10
C ALA A 387 21.89 27.30 -0.35
N LEU A 388 20.80 26.98 -1.07
CA LEU A 388 20.87 26.73 -2.51
C LEU A 388 21.51 27.95 -3.20
N ALA A 389 22.46 27.73 -4.11
CA ALA A 389 23.28 28.78 -4.73
C ALA A 389 22.47 29.92 -5.38
N LEU A 390 21.21 29.65 -5.77
CA LEU A 390 20.28 30.61 -6.36
C LEU A 390 19.68 31.62 -5.36
N ILE A 391 19.78 31.38 -4.05
CA ILE A 391 19.38 32.34 -3.00
C ILE A 391 20.18 33.65 -3.12
N HIS A 392 21.39 33.59 -3.68
CA HIS A 392 22.24 34.75 -3.92
C HIS A 392 21.86 35.55 -5.18
N PHE A 393 20.90 35.08 -5.99
CA PHE A 393 20.46 35.72 -7.24
C PHE A 393 18.93 35.89 -7.29
N PRO A 394 18.35 36.73 -6.41
CA PRO A 394 16.89 36.86 -6.27
C PRO A 394 16.20 37.30 -7.58
N GLU A 395 16.86 38.12 -8.40
CA GLU A 395 16.29 38.56 -9.68
C GLU A 395 16.25 37.44 -10.73
N ALA A 396 17.21 36.52 -10.72
CA ALA A 396 17.19 35.36 -11.61
C ALA A 396 16.05 34.40 -11.24
N VAL A 397 15.81 34.21 -9.93
CA VAL A 397 14.71 33.38 -9.42
C VAL A 397 13.36 34.02 -9.74
N LYS A 398 13.20 35.34 -9.56
CA LYS A 398 11.98 36.06 -9.96
C LYS A 398 11.69 35.89 -11.45
N ARG A 399 12.69 36.05 -12.32
CA ARG A 399 12.53 35.84 -13.76
C ARG A 399 12.07 34.42 -14.08
N TYR A 400 12.69 33.41 -13.45
CA TYR A 400 12.29 32.02 -13.62
C TYR A 400 10.85 31.77 -13.17
N VAL A 401 10.44 32.34 -12.01
CA VAL A 401 9.06 32.22 -11.50
C VAL A 401 8.06 32.89 -12.44
N LEU A 402 8.36 34.09 -12.96
CA LEU A 402 7.51 34.78 -13.93
C LEU A 402 7.29 33.93 -15.18
N GLU A 403 8.36 33.37 -15.74
CA GLU A 403 8.30 32.51 -16.91
C GLU A 403 7.53 31.21 -16.62
N GLU A 404 7.82 30.57 -15.48
CA GLU A 404 7.16 29.31 -15.09
C GLU A 404 5.68 29.50 -14.82
N VAL A 405 5.23 30.58 -14.16
CA VAL A 405 3.80 30.86 -13.94
C VAL A 405 3.07 30.93 -15.27
N VAL A 406 3.57 31.72 -16.23
CA VAL A 406 2.89 31.87 -17.53
C VAL A 406 2.92 30.56 -18.32
N ILE A 407 4.08 29.91 -18.42
CA ILE A 407 4.24 28.68 -19.21
C ILE A 407 3.44 27.52 -18.59
N SER A 408 3.52 27.34 -17.27
CA SER A 408 2.83 26.25 -16.58
C SER A 408 1.32 26.39 -16.69
N SER A 409 0.74 27.59 -16.51
CA SER A 409 -0.71 27.81 -16.64
C SER A 409 -1.22 27.43 -18.03
N HIS A 410 -0.52 27.83 -19.10
CA HIS A 410 -0.90 27.44 -20.47
C HIS A 410 -0.72 25.94 -20.74
N ARG A 411 0.36 25.33 -20.23
CA ARG A 411 0.57 23.88 -20.34
C ARG A 411 -0.50 23.10 -19.62
N PHE A 412 -0.90 23.53 -18.42
CA PHE A 412 -1.97 22.89 -17.67
C PHE A 412 -3.30 23.02 -18.41
N LEU A 413 -3.66 24.20 -18.90
CA LEU A 413 -4.89 24.36 -19.69
C LEU A 413 -4.91 23.43 -20.91
N ALA A 414 -3.82 23.40 -21.69
CA ALA A 414 -3.72 22.51 -22.86
C ALA A 414 -3.86 21.02 -22.46
N LEU A 415 -3.16 20.60 -21.41
CA LEU A 415 -3.26 19.23 -20.90
C LEU A 415 -4.69 18.88 -20.47
N TRP A 416 -5.37 19.78 -19.76
CA TRP A 416 -6.73 19.53 -19.29
C TRP A 416 -7.76 19.54 -20.41
N HIS A 417 -7.57 20.33 -21.47
CA HIS A 417 -8.36 20.20 -22.69
C HIS A 417 -8.16 18.84 -23.38
N GLU A 418 -6.92 18.36 -23.49
CA GLU A 418 -6.64 17.02 -24.02
C GLU A 418 -7.28 15.94 -23.15
N CYS A 419 -7.22 16.06 -21.82
CA CYS A 419 -7.90 15.16 -20.90
C CYS A 419 -9.42 15.18 -21.08
N LYS A 420 -10.02 16.35 -21.25
CA LYS A 420 -11.46 16.49 -21.52
C LYS A 420 -11.85 15.81 -22.82
N GLN A 421 -11.12 16.07 -23.90
CA GLN A 421 -11.38 15.45 -25.20
C GLN A 421 -11.24 13.92 -25.13
N ALA A 422 -10.19 13.43 -24.49
CA ALA A 422 -9.99 12.00 -24.30
C ALA A 422 -11.12 11.38 -23.45
N LEU A 423 -11.61 12.08 -22.43
CA LEU A 423 -12.74 11.64 -21.62
C LEU A 423 -14.02 11.55 -22.45
N ASP A 424 -14.33 12.59 -23.24
CA ASP A 424 -15.49 12.63 -24.13
C ASP A 424 -15.45 11.47 -25.14
N ASP A 425 -14.28 11.21 -25.73
CA ASP A 425 -14.07 10.09 -26.65
C ASP A 425 -14.32 8.73 -25.98
N VAL A 426 -13.85 8.55 -24.74
CA VAL A 426 -14.05 7.31 -23.98
C VAL A 426 -15.52 7.14 -23.59
N ILE A 427 -16.22 8.21 -23.17
CA ILE A 427 -17.66 8.18 -22.87
C ILE A 427 -18.46 7.81 -24.14
N ALA A 428 -18.12 8.39 -25.28
CA ALA A 428 -18.74 8.06 -26.56
C ALA A 428 -18.51 6.60 -26.95
N LEU A 429 -17.29 6.08 -26.76
CA LEU A 429 -16.97 4.68 -26.99
C LEU A 429 -17.76 3.75 -26.04
N GLN A 430 -17.80 4.07 -24.74
CA GLN A 430 -18.56 3.28 -23.77
C GLN A 430 -20.05 3.22 -24.15
N SER A 431 -20.62 4.35 -24.53
CA SER A 431 -22.01 4.45 -24.99
C SER A 431 -22.27 3.61 -26.24
N ARG A 432 -21.31 3.58 -27.18
CA ARG A 432 -21.38 2.76 -28.40
C ARG A 432 -21.32 1.26 -28.08
N TYR A 433 -20.40 0.82 -27.24
CA TYR A 433 -20.22 -0.60 -26.93
C TYR A 433 -21.30 -1.15 -25.99
N ARG A 434 -21.86 -0.35 -25.07
CA ARG A 434 -22.99 -0.76 -24.22
C ARG A 434 -24.22 -1.15 -25.05
N LYS A 435 -24.45 -0.46 -26.19
CA LYS A 435 -25.53 -0.79 -27.14
C LYS A 435 -25.30 -2.11 -27.87
N VAL A 436 -24.05 -2.49 -28.13
CA VAL A 436 -23.71 -3.74 -28.85
C VAL A 436 -23.79 -4.98 -27.96
N THR A 437 -23.59 -4.84 -26.65
CA THR A 437 -23.65 -5.96 -25.69
C THR A 437 -25.02 -6.18 -25.06
N SER A 438 -26.03 -5.38 -25.43
CA SER A 438 -27.43 -5.53 -24.96
C SER A 438 -28.37 -6.16 -25.99
N ASP A 439 -27.87 -6.40 -27.21
CA ASP A 439 -28.42 -7.30 -28.23
C ASP A 439 -27.68 -8.65 -28.15
#